data_AF-A0A1H0DV21-F1
#
_entry.id   AF-A0A1H0DV21-F1
#
_cell.length_a   1.000
_cell.length_b   1.000
_cell.length_c   1.000
_cell.angle_alpha   90.00
_cell.angle_beta   90.00
_cell.angle_gamma   90.00
#
_symmetry.space_group_name_H-M   'P 1'
#
loop_
_entity.id
_entity.type
_entity.pdbx_description
1 polymer ?
#
loop_
_entity_poly.entity_id
_entity_poly.type
_entity_poly.pdbx_seq_one_letter_code
_entity_poly.pdbx_strand_id
1 'polypeptide(L)'
;MAKFTYKGTDYPLEETLTNVEALQLEVATGHTLPEVINSFAKRGMLGLNAMLWLCMTRAGEKIAYKDLTYSLDDLTYDDEDEGTEGAVPDPSPAPAAARPKARSRKK
;
A
#
# COMPACT_ATOMS: atom_id res chain seq x y z
N MET A 1 -3.39 15.32 8.47
CA MET A 1 -4.44 14.25 8.46
C MET A 1 -4.67 13.83 7.03
N ALA A 2 -4.40 12.55 6.70
CA ALA A 2 -4.57 12.06 5.34
C ALA A 2 -6.04 12.17 4.89
N LYS A 3 -6.24 12.62 3.66
CA LYS A 3 -7.56 12.71 3.02
C LYS A 3 -7.48 12.28 1.57
N PHE A 4 -8.58 11.77 1.07
CA PHE A 4 -8.78 11.53 -0.35
C PHE A 4 -9.73 12.58 -0.90
N THR A 5 -9.35 13.28 -1.96
CA THR A 5 -10.27 14.16 -2.68
C THR A 5 -10.88 13.38 -3.84
N TYR A 6 -12.21 13.34 -3.92
CA TYR A 6 -12.92 12.72 -5.05
C TYR A 6 -14.13 13.55 -5.43
N LYS A 7 -14.23 13.93 -6.72
CA LYS A 7 -15.29 14.81 -7.26
C LYS A 7 -15.45 16.15 -6.51
N GLY A 8 -14.36 16.68 -5.96
CA GLY A 8 -14.38 17.91 -5.17
C GLY A 8 -14.90 17.75 -3.73
N THR A 9 -15.14 16.52 -3.29
CA THR A 9 -15.44 16.18 -1.89
C THR A 9 -14.19 15.62 -1.24
N ASP A 10 -13.84 16.16 -0.08
CA ASP A 10 -12.74 15.64 0.74
C ASP A 10 -13.27 14.55 1.67
N TYR A 11 -12.69 13.36 1.55
CA TYR A 11 -12.99 12.21 2.38
C TYR A 11 -11.82 11.98 3.35
N PRO A 12 -12.00 12.22 4.66
CA PRO A 12 -10.94 12.03 5.64
C PRO A 12 -10.61 10.54 5.77
N LEU A 13 -9.32 10.21 5.78
CA LEU A 13 -8.84 8.89 6.14
C LEU A 13 -8.63 8.86 7.65
N GLU A 14 -9.50 8.15 8.37
CA GLU A 14 -9.27 7.94 9.80
C GLU A 14 -8.33 6.75 10.01
N GLU A 15 -7.48 6.85 11.03
CA GLU A 15 -6.53 5.79 11.40
C GLU A 15 -7.21 4.57 12.04
N THR A 16 -8.46 4.73 12.49
CA THR A 16 -9.21 3.68 13.17
C THR A 16 -10.19 3.00 12.23
N LEU A 17 -10.16 1.67 12.22
CA LEU A 17 -11.08 0.81 11.48
C LEU A 17 -11.94 0.01 12.47
N THR A 18 -13.25 0.06 12.32
CA THR A 18 -14.15 -0.78 13.10
C THR A 18 -14.13 -2.22 12.56
N ASN A 19 -14.50 -3.20 13.40
CA ASN A 19 -14.56 -4.60 12.99
C ASN A 19 -15.54 -4.83 11.81
N VAL A 20 -16.63 -4.04 11.75
CA VAL A 20 -17.60 -4.13 10.66
C VAL A 20 -16.99 -3.66 9.35
N GLU A 21 -16.23 -2.58 9.36
CA GLU A 21 -15.56 -2.03 8.19
C GLU A 21 -14.42 -2.93 7.71
N ALA A 22 -13.70 -3.55 8.64
CA ALA A 22 -12.68 -4.55 8.32
C ALA A 22 -13.30 -5.72 7.55
N LEU A 23 -14.41 -6.27 8.05
CA LEU A 23 -15.14 -7.34 7.36
C LEU A 23 -15.69 -6.87 6.00
N GLN A 24 -16.18 -5.64 5.90
CA GLN A 24 -16.65 -5.08 4.63
C GLN A 24 -15.52 -4.96 3.60
N LEU A 25 -14.34 -4.53 4.02
CA LEU A 25 -13.15 -4.47 3.16
C LEU A 25 -12.77 -5.87 2.65
N GLU A 26 -12.74 -6.87 3.53
CA GLU A 26 -12.39 -8.23 3.12
C GLU A 26 -13.41 -8.80 2.12
N VAL A 27 -14.70 -8.60 2.38
CA VAL A 27 -15.77 -9.05 1.48
C VAL A 27 -15.75 -8.31 0.15
N ALA A 28 -15.50 -7.00 0.16
CA ALA A 28 -15.53 -6.16 -1.03
C ALA A 28 -14.32 -6.39 -1.94
N THR A 29 -13.13 -6.57 -1.34
CA THR A 29 -11.87 -6.75 -2.07
C THR A 29 -11.57 -8.20 -2.41
N GLY A 30 -12.09 -9.15 -1.63
CA GLY A 30 -11.73 -10.57 -1.70
C GLY A 30 -10.35 -10.88 -1.10
N HIS A 31 -9.73 -9.92 -0.43
CA HIS A 31 -8.42 -10.03 0.22
C HIS A 31 -8.55 -9.92 1.73
N THR A 32 -7.58 -10.45 2.46
CA THR A 32 -7.55 -10.30 3.92
C THR A 32 -7.17 -8.87 4.32
N LEU A 33 -7.64 -8.40 5.48
CA LEU A 33 -7.33 -7.05 5.97
C LEU A 33 -5.81 -6.80 6.05
N PRO A 34 -4.96 -7.74 6.51
CA PRO A 34 -3.52 -7.55 6.51
C PRO A 34 -2.92 -7.32 5.11
N GLU A 35 -3.45 -7.97 4.07
CA GLU A 35 -3.00 -7.76 2.68
C GLU A 35 -3.37 -6.36 2.19
N VAL A 36 -4.58 -5.91 2.51
CA VAL A 36 -5.07 -4.56 2.16
C VAL A 36 -4.23 -3.50 2.85
N ILE A 37 -3.99 -3.63 4.16
CA ILE A 37 -3.17 -2.69 4.94
C ILE A 37 -1.71 -2.67 4.44
N ASN A 38 -1.12 -3.84 4.21
CA ASN A 38 0.25 -3.93 3.69
C ASN A 38 0.36 -3.33 2.28
N SER A 39 -0.67 -3.50 1.45
CA SER A 39 -0.74 -2.84 0.14
C SER A 39 -0.81 -1.32 0.30
N PHE A 40 -1.66 -0.82 1.19
CA PHE A 40 -1.82 0.61 1.45
C PHE A 40 -0.51 1.24 1.95
N ALA A 41 0.16 0.62 2.91
CA ALA A 41 1.46 1.07 3.43
C ALA A 41 2.56 1.15 2.35
N LYS A 42 2.45 0.32 1.30
CA LYS A 42 3.36 0.32 0.14
C LYS A 42 2.88 1.22 -1.00
N ARG A 43 1.85 2.03 -0.79
CA ARG A 43 1.17 2.83 -1.84
C ARG A 43 0.72 1.96 -3.02
N GLY A 44 0.34 0.73 -2.73
CA GLY A 44 -0.21 -0.21 -3.71
C GLY A 44 -1.65 0.12 -4.05
N MET A 45 -2.01 -0.13 -5.31
CA MET A 45 -3.36 0.16 -5.83
C MET A 45 -4.46 -0.55 -5.04
N LEU A 46 -4.26 -1.82 -4.64
CA LEU A 46 -5.26 -2.54 -3.86
C LEU A 46 -5.61 -1.81 -2.56
N GLY A 47 -4.61 -1.41 -1.78
CA GLY A 47 -4.81 -0.69 -0.53
C GLY A 47 -5.41 0.70 -0.73
N LEU A 48 -4.93 1.46 -1.72
CA LEU A 48 -5.45 2.77 -2.03
C LEU A 48 -6.93 2.73 -2.44
N ASN A 49 -7.28 1.81 -3.35
CA ASN A 49 -8.66 1.63 -3.80
C ASN A 49 -9.58 1.22 -2.64
N ALA A 50 -9.11 0.29 -1.80
CA ALA A 50 -9.84 -0.23 -0.65
C ALA A 50 -10.11 0.87 0.39
N MET A 51 -9.10 1.66 0.73
CA MET A 51 -9.24 2.77 1.68
C MET A 51 -10.11 3.89 1.12
N LEU A 52 -9.94 4.24 -0.16
CA LEU A 52 -10.82 5.22 -0.82
C LEU A 52 -12.29 4.77 -0.77
N TRP A 53 -12.56 3.52 -1.14
CA TRP A 53 -13.92 2.98 -1.10
C TRP A 53 -14.51 3.04 0.32
N LEU A 54 -13.73 2.70 1.34
CA LEU A 54 -14.16 2.79 2.73
C LEU A 54 -14.48 4.25 3.14
N CYS A 55 -13.65 5.20 2.75
CA CYS A 55 -13.89 6.61 3.03
C CYS A 55 -15.18 7.11 2.35
N MET A 56 -15.45 6.66 1.12
CA MET A 56 -16.70 6.97 0.43
C MET A 56 -17.93 6.35 1.13
N THR A 57 -17.86 5.08 1.53
CA THR A 57 -18.98 4.42 2.23
C THR A 57 -19.27 5.07 3.58
N ARG A 58 -18.25 5.53 4.31
CA ARG A 58 -18.41 6.33 5.55
C ARG A 58 -19.14 7.65 5.33
N ALA A 59 -18.87 8.31 4.21
CA ALA A 59 -19.58 9.54 3.82
C ALA A 59 -21.02 9.28 3.35
N GLY A 60 -21.47 8.02 3.32
CA GLY A 60 -22.82 7.63 2.94
C GLY A 60 -23.00 7.33 1.45
N GLU A 61 -21.91 7.30 0.66
CA GLU A 61 -21.95 6.88 -0.74
C GLU A 61 -22.22 5.37 -0.83
N LYS A 62 -23.31 4.99 -1.49
CA LYS A 62 -23.67 3.57 -1.71
C LYS A 62 -23.09 3.07 -3.03
N ILE A 63 -21.77 2.96 -3.09
CA ILE A 63 -21.04 2.47 -4.27
C ILE A 63 -20.51 1.07 -3.98
N ALA A 64 -20.67 0.13 -4.92
CA ALA A 64 -20.03 -1.17 -4.82
C ALA A 64 -18.55 -1.05 -5.20
N TYR A 65 -17.68 -1.79 -4.51
CA TYR A 65 -16.22 -1.70 -4.73
C TYR A 65 -15.79 -1.92 -6.18
N LYS A 66 -16.45 -2.84 -6.90
CA LYS A 66 -16.21 -3.11 -8.32
C LYS A 66 -16.58 -1.95 -9.27
N ASP A 67 -17.44 -1.05 -8.82
CA ASP A 67 -17.93 0.09 -9.60
C ASP A 67 -17.16 1.37 -9.26
N LEU A 68 -16.14 1.26 -8.38
CA LEU A 68 -15.25 2.35 -7.99
C LEU A 68 -14.50 2.86 -9.22
N THR A 69 -14.89 4.05 -9.69
CA THR A 69 -14.29 4.68 -10.87
C THR A 69 -13.88 6.11 -10.52
N TYR A 70 -12.59 6.39 -10.67
CA TYR A 70 -11.98 7.69 -10.41
C TYR A 70 -10.73 7.90 -11.26
N SER A 71 -10.36 9.15 -11.52
CA SER A 71 -9.07 9.45 -12.15
C SER A 71 -7.97 9.37 -11.10
N LEU A 72 -6.83 8.79 -11.45
CA LEU A 72 -5.66 8.79 -10.57
C LEU A 72 -5.16 10.22 -10.32
N ASP A 73 -5.35 11.12 -11.29
CA ASP A 73 -4.98 12.53 -11.16
C ASP A 73 -5.83 13.28 -10.11
N ASP A 74 -7.02 12.77 -9.81
CA ASP A 74 -7.90 13.33 -8.78
C ASP A 74 -7.55 12.80 -7.38
N LEU A 75 -6.79 11.70 -7.29
CA LEU A 75 -6.44 11.05 -6.04
C LEU A 75 -5.19 11.72 -5.43
N THR A 76 -5.38 12.85 -4.77
CA THR A 76 -4.35 13.43 -3.92
C THR A 76 -4.36 12.76 -2.55
N TYR A 77 -3.23 12.18 -2.18
CA TYR A 77 -2.98 11.67 -0.84
C TYR A 77 -2.02 12.64 -0.14
N ASP A 78 -2.58 13.51 0.68
CA ASP A 78 -1.84 14.49 1.47
C ASP A 78 -1.39 13.81 2.77
N ASP A 79 -0.28 13.07 2.70
CA ASP A 79 0.46 12.71 3.91
C ASP A 79 1.18 14.00 4.32
N GLU A 80 0.75 14.64 5.41
CA GLU A 80 1.58 15.63 6.10
C GLU A 80 2.79 14.89 6.69
N ASP A 81 3.67 14.45 5.81
CA ASP A 81 4.95 13.82 6.11
C ASP A 81 5.88 14.96 6.54
N GLU A 82 5.86 15.28 7.84
CA GLU A 82 7.02 15.83 8.52
C GLU A 82 8.16 14.81 8.38
N GLY A 83 8.88 14.92 7.26
CA GLY A 83 10.19 14.35 6.94
C GLY A 83 10.57 12.99 7.55
N THR A 84 10.71 11.98 6.69
CA THR A 84 11.86 11.07 6.81
C THR A 84 12.54 10.84 5.46
N GLU A 85 13.70 11.47 5.32
CA GLU A 85 14.78 11.00 4.46
C GLU A 85 15.07 9.51 4.74
N GLY A 86 15.14 8.71 3.69
CA GLY A 86 15.47 7.30 3.82
C GLY A 86 15.60 6.60 2.48
N ALA A 87 16.41 7.17 1.58
CA ALA A 87 16.86 6.44 0.40
C ALA A 87 17.56 5.16 0.88
N VAL A 88 16.93 4.00 0.66
CA VAL A 88 17.51 2.68 0.92
C VAL A 88 18.70 2.52 -0.02
N PRO A 89 19.96 2.40 0.45
CA PRO A 89 21.04 2.03 -0.43
C PRO A 89 20.87 0.57 -0.87
N ASP A 90 20.91 0.40 -2.18
CA ASP A 90 20.84 -0.84 -2.95
C ASP A 90 21.74 -1.96 -2.38
N PRO A 91 21.22 -3.17 -2.08
CA PRO A 91 22.05 -4.28 -1.65
C PRO A 91 22.45 -5.18 -2.83
N SER A 92 23.62 -4.94 -3.46
CA SER A 92 24.47 -6.00 -4.08
C SER A 92 25.71 -5.47 -4.81
N PRO A 93 26.82 -6.23 -4.92
CA PRO A 93 26.85 -7.67 -5.10
C PRO A 93 27.80 -8.47 -4.20
N ALA A 94 27.48 -9.76 -4.07
CA ALA A 94 28.27 -10.80 -3.41
C ALA A 94 29.72 -10.90 -3.93
N PRO A 95 30.72 -11.21 -3.08
CA PRO A 95 32.04 -11.56 -3.56
C PRO A 95 32.00 -12.93 -4.24
N ALA A 96 32.39 -12.94 -5.52
CA ALA A 96 32.52 -14.13 -6.34
C ALA A 96 33.55 -15.12 -5.77
N ALA A 97 33.24 -16.40 -5.93
CA ALA A 97 34.00 -17.56 -5.45
C ALA A 97 35.49 -17.56 -5.88
N ALA A 98 36.39 -17.61 -4.89
CA ALA A 98 37.78 -18.00 -5.11
C ALA A 98 37.91 -19.53 -4.95
N ARG A 99 37.95 -20.24 -6.08
CA ARG A 99 38.36 -21.65 -6.14
C ARG A 99 39.83 -21.78 -5.70
N PRO A 100 40.19 -22.63 -4.71
CA PRO A 100 41.59 -23.01 -4.56
C PRO A 100 41.99 -23.97 -5.70
N LYS A 101 42.93 -23.52 -6.53
CA LYS A 101 43.62 -24.34 -7.53
C LYS A 101 44.36 -25.49 -6.83
N ALA A 102 44.16 -26.70 -7.32
CA ALA A 102 45.02 -27.85 -7.06
C ALA A 102 46.49 -27.52 -7.33
N ARG A 103 47.39 -27.96 -6.44
CA ARG A 103 48.82 -28.08 -6.76
C ARG A 103 49.37 -29.37 -6.15
N SER A 104 49.71 -30.29 -7.04
CA SER A 104 50.40 -31.54 -6.80
C SER A 104 51.82 -31.34 -6.24
N ARG A 105 52.27 -32.26 -5.38
CA ARG A 105 53.66 -32.73 -5.15
C ARG A 105 53.58 -33.81 -4.06
N LYS A 106 53.66 -35.12 -4.31
CA LYS A 106 54.81 -35.95 -4.73
C LYS A 106 56.09 -35.67 -3.94
N LYS A 107 56.29 -36.40 -2.84
CA LYS A 107 57.49 -37.19 -2.58
C LYS A 107 57.21 -38.26 -1.53
#